data_AF-A0A3E1Q6C2-F1
#
_entry.id   AF-A0A3E1Q6C2-F1
#
_cell.length_a   1.000
_cell.length_b   1.000
_cell.length_c   1.000
_cell.angle_alpha   90.00
_cell.angle_beta   90.00
_cell.angle_gamma   90.00
#
_symmetry.space_group_name_H-M   'P 1'
#
loop_
_entity.id
_entity.type
_entity.pdbx_description
1 polymer ?
#
loop_
_entity_poly.entity_id
_entity_poly.type
_entity_poly.pdbx_seq_one_letter_code
_entity_poly.pdbx_strand_id
1 'polypeptide(L)' 'MENIWILAIALFLGITFLFWRTTRAHFRKESGNKTWNQWGTRTFYWQGAIFVGVGGTFFILYLLKWTHVLTF' A
#
# COMPACT_ATOMS: atom_id res chain seq x y z
N MET A 1 -7.07 21.46 -6.16
CA MET A 1 -7.09 21.12 -4.72
C MET A 1 -8.28 20.21 -4.37
N GLU A 2 -9.49 20.46 -4.87
CA GLU A 2 -10.71 19.78 -4.38
C GLU A 2 -10.77 18.26 -4.60
N ASN A 3 -10.07 17.70 -5.60
CA ASN A 3 -10.19 16.26 -5.93
C ASN A 3 -8.89 15.45 -5.79
N ILE A 4 -7.81 16.05 -5.30
CA ILE A 4 -6.53 15.32 -5.18
C ILE A 4 -6.62 14.18 -4.18
N TRP A 5 -7.41 14.35 -3.13
CA TRP A 5 -7.65 13.33 -2.12
C TRP A 5 -8.30 12.08 -2.71
N ILE A 6 -9.16 12.22 -3.73
CA ILE A 6 -9.77 11.08 -4.44
C ILE A 6 -8.68 10.29 -5.17
N LEU A 7 -7.78 10.97 -5.89
CA LEU A 7 -6.64 10.34 -6.56
C LEU A 7 -5.71 9.65 -5.55
N ALA A 8 -5.39 10.33 -4.44
CA ALA A 8 -4.54 9.78 -3.39
C ALA A 8 -5.15 8.51 -2.76
N ILE A 9 -6.46 8.53 -2.47
CA ILE A 9 -7.18 7.36 -1.94
C ILE A 9 -7.19 6.23 -2.98
N ALA A 10 -7.45 6.54 -4.25
CA ALA A 10 -7.44 5.53 -5.32
C ALA A 10 -6.07 4.87 -5.48
N LEU A 11 -4.99 5.66 -5.49
CA LEU A 11 -3.61 5.17 -5.53
C LEU A 11 -3.28 4.32 -4.29
N PHE A 12 -3.61 4.81 -3.09
CA PHE A 12 -3.36 4.10 -1.85
C PHE A 12 -4.05 2.74 -1.82
N LEU A 13 -5.35 2.69 -2.16
CA LEU A 13 -6.11 1.45 -2.22
C LEU A 13 -5.57 0.51 -3.31
N GLY A 14 -5.25 1.05 -4.49
CA GLY A 14 -4.69 0.28 -5.59
C GLY A 14 -3.35 -0.36 -5.23
N ILE A 15 -2.41 0.41 -4.69
CA ILE A 15 -1.07 -0.08 -4.29
C ILE A 15 -1.20 -1.09 -3.16
N THR A 16 -2.01 -0.77 -2.13
CA THR A 16 -2.21 -1.69 -0.99
C THR A 16 -2.85 -3.00 -1.44
N PHE A 17 -3.82 -2.95 -2.35
CA PHE A 17 -4.45 -4.14 -2.92
C PHE A 17 -3.47 -4.97 -3.75
N LEU A 18 -2.67 -4.34 -4.61
CA LEU A 18 -1.64 -5.01 -5.41
C LEU A 18 -0.58 -5.65 -4.53
N PHE A 19 -0.07 -4.92 -3.53
CA PHE A 19 0.85 -5.45 -2.55
C PHE A 19 0.24 -6.65 -1.83
N TRP A 20 -0.99 -6.50 -1.33
CA TRP A 20 -1.68 -7.57 -0.64
C TRP A 20 -1.86 -8.82 -1.51
N ARG A 21 -2.31 -8.65 -2.75
CA ARG A 21 -2.55 -9.74 -3.69
C ARG A 21 -1.26 -10.50 -4.04
N THR A 22 -0.16 -9.79 -4.20
CA THR A 22 1.12 -10.37 -4.62
C THR A 22 1.88 -11.00 -3.47
N THR A 23 1.90 -10.37 -2.29
CA THR A 23 2.79 -10.79 -1.19
C THR A 23 2.11 -11.69 -0.16
N ARG A 24 0.78 -11.66 -0.02
CA ARG A 24 0.05 -12.46 0.99
C ARG A 24 0.38 -13.94 0.95
N ALA A 25 0.45 -14.53 -0.25
CA ALA A 25 0.72 -15.96 -0.39
C ALA A 25 2.14 -16.31 0.08
N HIS A 26 3.11 -15.46 -0.24
CA HIS A 26 4.50 -15.62 0.17
C HIS A 26 4.65 -15.47 1.70
N PHE A 27 4.11 -14.39 2.28
CA PHE A 27 4.17 -14.17 3.73
C PHE A 27 3.43 -15.25 4.54
N ARG A 28 2.29 -15.75 4.03
CA ARG A 28 1.58 -16.87 4.66
C ARG A 28 2.40 -18.16 4.64
N LYS A 29 3.12 -18.42 3.54
CA LYS A 29 4.00 -19.59 3.42
C LYS A 29 5.18 -19.49 4.38
N GLU A 30 5.82 -18.32 4.43
CA GLU A 30 7.02 -18.07 5.25
C GLU A 30 6.71 -18.07 6.75
N SER A 31 5.62 -17.41 7.17
CA SER A 31 5.22 -17.37 8.58
C SER A 31 4.67 -18.71 9.09
N GLY A 32 4.28 -19.62 8.19
CA GLY A 32 3.55 -20.84 8.51
C GLY A 32 2.08 -20.57 8.87
N ASN A 33 1.20 -21.52 8.52
CA ASN A 33 -0.26 -21.35 8.68
C ASN A 33 -0.70 -21.08 10.12
N LYS A 34 -0.01 -21.63 11.13
CA LYS A 34 -0.35 -21.48 12.55
C LYS A 34 -0.08 -20.04 13.03
N THR A 35 1.07 -19.48 12.66
CA THR A 35 1.49 -18.12 13.01
C THR A 35 0.74 -17.07 12.18
N TRP A 36 0.47 -17.35 10.90
CA TRP A 36 -0.36 -16.48 10.06
C TRP A 36 -1.79 -16.30 10.61
N ASN A 37 -2.31 -17.26 11.37
CA ASN A 37 -3.62 -17.13 12.00
C ASN A 37 -3.62 -16.26 13.27
N GLN A 38 -2.44 -15.93 13.79
CA GLN A 38 -2.31 -15.03 14.93
C GLN A 38 -2.55 -13.59 14.48
N TRP A 39 -3.30 -12.86 15.30
CA TRP A 39 -3.57 -11.44 15.08
C TRP A 39 -2.30 -10.62 14.93
N GLY A 40 -1.28 -10.88 15.77
CA GLY A 40 -0.01 -10.14 15.72
C GLY A 40 0.67 -10.19 14.35
N THR A 41 0.82 -11.39 13.78
CA THR A 41 1.46 -11.58 12.46
C THR A 41 0.64 -10.93 11.34
N ARG A 42 -0.69 -11.03 11.39
CA ARG A 42 -1.56 -10.37 10.41
C ARG A 42 -1.49 -8.84 10.51
N THR A 43 -1.50 -8.31 11.73
CA THR A 43 -1.38 -6.87 11.98
C THR A 43 -0.03 -6.35 11.49
N PHE A 44 1.06 -7.04 11.79
CA PHE A 44 2.40 -6.68 11.31
C PHE A 44 2.45 -6.63 9.77
N TYR A 45 1.87 -7.65 9.11
CA TYR A 45 1.76 -7.67 7.67
C TYR A 45 0.93 -6.50 7.12
N TRP A 46 -0.23 -6.19 7.72
CA TRP A 46 -1.06 -5.06 7.31
C TRP A 46 -0.40 -3.71 7.56
N GLN A 47 0.37 -3.56 8.64
CA GLN A 47 1.20 -2.37 8.86
C GLN A 47 2.20 -2.19 7.71
N GLY A 48 2.92 -3.26 7.33
CA GLY A 48 3.81 -3.23 6.17
C GLY A 48 3.08 -2.86 4.88
N ALA A 49 1.91 -3.44 4.63
CA ALA A 49 1.09 -3.14 3.46
C ALA A 49 0.66 -1.67 3.42
N ILE A 50 0.27 -1.10 4.57
CA ILE A 50 -0.08 0.33 4.69
C ILE A 50 1.16 1.20 4.46
N PHE A 51 2.32 0.85 5.02
CA PHE A 51 3.57 1.59 4.79
C PHE A 51 3.94 1.64 3.31
N VAL A 52 3.87 0.50 2.61
CA VAL A 52 4.12 0.44 1.16
C VAL A 52 3.06 1.23 0.39
N GLY A 53 1.79 1.12 0.78
CA GLY A 53 0.69 1.88 0.19
C GLY A 53 0.89 3.39 0.30
N VAL A 54 1.22 3.88 1.50
CA VAL A 54 1.50 5.30 1.76
C VAL A 54 2.74 5.73 0.98
N GLY A 55 3.86 5.05 1.14
CA GLY A 55 5.12 5.39 0.47
C GLY A 55 4.98 5.44 -1.05
N GLY A 56 4.34 4.43 -1.64
CA GLY A 56 4.07 4.39 -3.08
C GLY A 56 3.14 5.52 -3.54
N THR A 57 2.10 5.84 -2.76
CA THR A 57 1.19 6.95 -3.09
C THR A 57 1.93 8.29 -3.09
N PHE A 58 2.70 8.57 -2.04
CA PHE A 58 3.51 9.79 -1.96
C PHE A 58 4.54 9.87 -3.08
N PHE A 59 5.20 8.76 -3.40
CA PHE A 59 6.18 8.71 -4.48
C PHE A 59 5.55 9.02 -5.85
N ILE A 60 4.39 8.43 -6.17
CA ILE A 60 3.67 8.72 -7.42
C ILE A 60 3.21 10.17 -7.47
N LEU A 61 2.58 10.68 -6.40
CA LEU A 61 2.13 12.07 -6.35
C LEU A 61 3.30 13.05 -6.51
N TYR A 62 4.45 12.73 -5.91
CA TYR A 62 5.68 13.50 -6.06
C TYR A 62 6.17 13.52 -7.52
N LEU A 63 6.20 12.36 -8.19
CA LEU A 63 6.58 12.29 -9.61
C LEU A 63 5.61 13.05 -10.52
N LEU A 64 4.30 12.96 -10.26
CA LEU A 64 3.28 13.69 -11.02
C LEU A 64 3.42 15.20 -10.84
N LYS A 65 3.80 15.66 -9.64
CA LYS A 65 4.14 17.06 -9.39
C LYS A 65 5.44 17.47 -10.10
N TRP A 66 6.49 16.64 -10.00
CA TRP A 66 7.79 16.88 -10.64
C TRP A 66 7.67 17.03 -12.16
N THR A 67 6.80 16.23 -12.78
CA THR A 67 6.57 16.25 -14.23
C THR A 67 5.54 17.30 -14.68
N HIS A 68 5.12 18.19 -13.78
CA HIS A 68 4.09 19.22 -14.02
C HIS A 68 2.72 18.68 -14.46
N VAL A 69 2.48 17.37 -14.34
CA VAL A 69 1.15 16.77 -14.57
C VAL A 69 0.16 17.26 -13.49
N LEU A 70 0.65 17.40 -12.26
CA LEU A 70 -0.07 18.04 -11.18
C LEU A 70 0.63 19.34 -10.77
N THR A 71 -0.13 20.41 -10.59
CA THR A 71 0.40 21.78 -10.42
C THR A 71 0.20 22.37 -9.01
N PHE A 72 -0.23 21.54 -8.05
CA PHE A 72 -0.44 21.95 -6.66
C PHE A 72 0.88 21.98 -5.87
#